data_AF-A0A3C1IKL9-F1
#
_entry.id   AF-A0A3C1IKL9-F1
#
_cell.length_a   1.000
_cell.length_b   1.000
_cell.length_c   1.000
_cell.angle_alpha   90.00
_cell.angle_beta   90.00
_cell.angle_gamma   90.00
#
_symmetry.space_group_name_H-M   'P 1'
#
loop_
_entity.id
_entity.type
_entity.pdbx_description
1 polymer ?
#
loop_
_entity_poly.entity_id
_entity_poly.type
_entity_poly.pdbx_seq_one_letter_code
_entity_poly.pdbx_strand_id
1 'polypeptide(L)' 'IAKRQFQRVFVLAEGVEVGEAVMENGLLHLDLTQSVPDSIIKTIQIKKGR' A
#
# COMPACT_ATOMS: atom_id res chain seq x y z
N ILE A 1 26.36 -21.69 18.11
CA ILE A 1 25.71 -21.58 16.79
C ILE A 1 25.21 -20.15 16.65
N ALA A 2 25.73 -19.37 15.70
CA ALA A 2 25.29 -17.99 15.47
C ALA A 2 23.95 -17.97 14.73
N LYS A 3 22.99 -17.16 15.20
CA LYS A 3 21.64 -17.04 14.63
C LYS A 3 21.73 -16.21 13.35
N ARG A 4 21.64 -16.85 12.18
CA ARG A 4 21.54 -16.13 10.90
C ARG A 4 20.14 -15.55 10.79
N GLN A 5 20.03 -14.22 10.81
CA GLN A 5 18.78 -13.53 10.48
C GLN A 5 18.79 -13.19 9.00
N PHE A 6 17.74 -13.57 8.29
CA PHE A 6 17.56 -13.19 6.90
C PHE A 6 16.81 -11.86 6.84
N GLN A 7 17.28 -10.94 6.01
CA GLN A 7 16.57 -9.71 5.66
C GLN A 7 16.05 -9.86 4.23
N ARG A 8 14.80 -9.45 4.00
CA ARG A 8 14.18 -9.41 2.68
C ARG A 8 13.64 -7.99 2.48
N VAL A 9 13.93 -7.41 1.33
CA VAL A 9 13.43 -6.08 0.93
C VAL A 9 12.48 -6.29 -0.24
N PHE A 10 11.31 -5.68 -0.15
CA PHE A 10 10.29 -5.74 -1.19
C PHE A 10 10.03 -4.33 -1.70
N VAL A 11 9.85 -4.19 -3.01
CA VAL A 11 9.41 -2.93 -3.63
C VAL A 11 7.90 -3.01 -3.78
N LEU A 12 7.20 -1.99 -3.30
CA LEU A 12 5.75 -1.87 -3.39
C LEU A 12 5.38 -0.88 -4.49
N ALA A 13 4.22 -1.10 -5.10
CA ALA A 13 3.63 -0.12 -5.98
C ALA A 13 3.14 1.10 -5.19
N GLU A 14 2.96 2.22 -5.88
CA GLU A 14 2.37 3.42 -5.30
C GLU A 14 0.96 3.14 -4.75
N GLY A 15 0.65 3.66 -3.57
CA GLY A 15 -0.63 3.43 -2.90
C GLY A 15 -0.79 2.02 -2.30
N VAL A 16 0.25 1.20 -2.26
CA VAL A 16 0.22 -0.09 -1.53
C VAL A 16 0.88 0.08 -0.16
N GLU A 17 0.14 -0.26 0.88
CA GLU A 17 0.57 -0.20 2.28
C GLU A 17 0.69 -1.62 2.86
N VAL A 18 1.66 -1.82 3.75
CA VAL A 18 1.83 -3.09 4.48
C VAL A 18 1.08 -3.00 5.80
N GLY A 19 0.17 -3.95 6.01
CA GLY A 19 -0.50 -4.17 7.29
C GLY A 19 0.34 -5.09 8.17
N GLU A 20 -0.12 -6.33 8.36
CA GLU A 20 0.54 -7.33 9.19
C GLU A 20 1.61 -8.11 8.40
N ALA A 21 2.66 -8.55 9.10
CA ALA A 21 3.71 -9.40 8.56
C ALA A 21 3.99 -10.58 9.50
N VAL A 22 3.72 -11.81 9.05
CA VAL A 22 3.81 -13.02 9.89
C VAL A 22 4.70 -14.07 9.25
N MET A 23 5.60 -14.64 10.05
CA MET A 23 6.43 -15.78 9.65
C MET A 23 5.82 -17.07 10.20
N GLU A 24 5.37 -17.97 9.33
CA GLU A 24 4.80 -19.26 9.71
C GLU A 24 5.36 -20.37 8.82
N ASN A 25 5.83 -21.48 9.40
CA ASN A 25 6.40 -22.62 8.68
C ASN A 25 7.51 -22.25 7.67
N GLY A 26 8.25 -21.17 7.93
CA GLY A 26 9.29 -20.65 7.04
C GLY A 26 8.80 -19.77 5.88
N LEU A 27 7.49 -19.56 5.78
CA LEU A 27 6.84 -18.67 4.81
C LEU A 27 6.56 -17.31 5.44
N LEU A 28 6.75 -16.26 4.66
CA LEU A 28 6.44 -14.89 5.05
C LEU A 28 5.09 -14.51 4.43
N HIS A 29 4.09 -14.29 5.28
CA HIS A 29 2.80 -13.73 4.91
C HIS A 29 2.86 -12.22 5.14
N LEU A 30 2.48 -11.44 4.13
CA LEU A 30 2.39 -9.99 4.19
C LEU A 30 0.99 -9.59 3.78
N ASP A 31 0.26 -8.95 4.67
CA ASP A 31 -1.03 -8.35 4.34
C ASP A 31 -0.78 -7.00 3.68
N LEU A 32 -1.34 -6.81 2.49
CA LEU A 32 -1.20 -5.59 1.72
C LEU A 32 -2.57 -4.95 1.53
N THR A 33 -2.65 -3.66 1.79
CA THR A 33 -3.84 -2.85 1.54
C THR A 33 -3.53 -1.84 0.44
N GLN A 34 -4.46 -1.66 -0.50
CA GLN A 34 -4.34 -0.63 -1.51
C GLN A 34 -5.12 0.61 -1.07
N SER A 35 -4.40 1.71 -0.81
CA SER A 35 -4.95 3.03 -0.57
C SER A 35 -5.41 3.63 -1.90
N VAL A 36 -6.71 3.57 -2.15
CA VAL A 36 -7.33 4.24 -3.30
C VAL A 36 -7.50 5.72 -2.95
N PRO A 37 -6.94 6.65 -3.73
CA PRO A 37 -7.07 8.07 -3.44
C PRO A 37 -8.54 8.50 -3.49
N ASP A 38 -8.93 9.37 -2.55
CA ASP A 38 -10.27 9.94 -2.51
C ASP A 38 -10.57 10.69 -3.81
N SER A 39 -11.67 10.31 -4.47
CA SER A 39 -12.14 11.03 -5.64
C SER A 39 -12.79 12.34 -5.20
N ILE A 40 -12.03 13.43 -5.20
CA ILE A 40 -12.56 14.77 -4.91
C ILE A 40 -13.38 15.26 -6.12
N ILE A 41 -14.66 14.91 -6.15
CA ILE A 41 -15.60 15.40 -7.17
C ILE A 41 -15.98 16.84 -6.81
N LYS A 42 -15.54 17.81 -7.62
CA LYS A 42 -15.99 19.21 -7.52
C LYS A 42 -16.95 19.53 -8.65
N THR A 43 -18.19 19.88 -8.31
CA THR A 43 -19.13 20.44 -9.27
C THR A 43 -18.78 21.90 -9.52
N ILE A 44 -18.37 22.23 -10.75
CA ILE A 44 -18.14 23.61 -11.19
C ILE A 44 -19.40 24.18 -11.86
N GLN A 45 -19.79 25.39 -11.47
CA GLN A 45 -20.89 26.12 -12.09
C GLN A 45 -20.37 26.85 -13.33
N ILE A 46 -20.88 26.48 -14.52
CA ILE A 46 -20.54 27.16 -15.78
C ILE A 46 -21.43 28.40 -15.92
N LYS A 47 -20.84 29.59 -15.90
CA LYS A 47 -21.54 30.85 -16.17
C LYS A 47 -21.49 31.16 -17.67
N LYS A 48 -22.61 31.59 -18.26
CA LYS A 48 -22.66 32.06 -19.65
C LYS A 48 -21.85 33.37 -19.79
N GLY A 49 -20.98 33.44 -20.79
CA GLY A 49 -20.27 34.67 -21.16
C GLY A 49 -21.22 35.74 -21.70
N ARG A 50 -20.88 37.01 -21.48
CA ARG A 50 -21.64 38.18 -21.95
C ARG A 50 -21.40 38.44 -23.43
#